data_AF-A0A7W0M7D9-F1
#
_entry.id   AF-A0A7W0M7D9-F1
#
_cell.length_a   1.000
_cell.length_b   1.000
_cell.length_c   1.000
_cell.angle_alpha   90.00
_cell.angle_beta   90.00
_cell.angle_gamma   90.00
#
_symmetry.space_group_name_H-M   'P 1'
#
loop_
_entity.id
_entity.type
_entity.pdbx_description
1 polymer ?
#
loop_
_entity_poly.entity_id
_entity_poly.type
_entity_poly.pdbx_seq_one_letter_code
_entity_poly.pdbx_strand_id
1 'polypeptide(L)'
;IVRRGGTPVIFQSYGLCQQSGDGILKSYRELAGVCDRFIGFELTTELAPFGAIYDLDVYTGLMEIEACIGAKHSSFHREPEWERLRLRDETRPDFVVYTGNDFAIDMVMYGSDYLLGLSTFAPDLFAKRDALWAAGDPAFHELNDALQYLGMFAFRSPGPGYKHNAAQFLKLRGWTKTDRAHPQSLSRPGSDVEVLHEIGVRLGAL
;
A
#
# COMPACT_ATOMS: atom_id res chain seq x y z
N ILE A 1 -1.33 16.99 -10.84
CA ILE A 1 -1.62 16.66 -9.42
C ILE A 1 -1.60 17.93 -8.57
N VAL A 2 -0.44 18.59 -8.40
CA VAL A 2 -0.30 19.84 -7.61
C VAL A 2 -1.25 20.97 -8.05
N ARG A 3 -1.32 21.30 -9.35
CA ARG A 3 -2.24 22.34 -9.88
C ARG A 3 -3.74 22.05 -9.62
N ARG A 4 -4.07 20.83 -9.20
CA ARG A 4 -5.44 20.39 -8.85
C ARG A 4 -5.62 20.19 -7.34
N GLY A 5 -4.64 20.58 -6.52
CA GLY A 5 -4.68 20.47 -5.06
C GLY A 5 -4.35 19.09 -4.48
N GLY A 6 -3.87 18.14 -5.30
CA GLY A 6 -3.51 16.80 -4.83
C GLY A 6 -2.06 16.71 -4.34
N THR A 7 -1.79 15.79 -3.42
CA THR A 7 -0.44 15.38 -3.01
C THR A 7 0.07 14.27 -3.94
N PRO A 8 1.22 14.46 -4.62
CA PRO A 8 1.81 13.42 -5.45
C PRO A 8 2.32 12.23 -4.62
N VAL A 9 2.10 11.03 -5.15
CA VAL A 9 2.86 9.83 -4.79
C VAL A 9 3.82 9.55 -5.95
N ILE A 10 5.12 9.51 -5.68
CA ILE A 10 6.15 9.43 -6.72
C ILE A 10 6.39 7.98 -7.06
N PHE A 11 5.79 7.51 -8.16
CA PHE A 11 5.98 6.15 -8.63
C PHE A 11 7.37 5.96 -9.23
N GLN A 12 7.96 4.80 -8.94
CA GLN A 12 9.23 4.40 -9.53
C GLN A 12 9.10 4.19 -11.03
N SER A 13 10.20 4.41 -11.73
CA SER A 13 10.36 4.16 -13.16
C SER A 13 11.74 3.57 -13.41
N TYR A 14 11.94 2.91 -14.56
CA TYR A 14 13.25 2.37 -14.93
C TYR A 14 14.37 3.41 -14.82
N GLY A 15 14.12 4.65 -15.25
CA GLY A 15 15.12 5.72 -15.17
C GLY A 15 15.41 6.20 -13.74
N LEU A 16 14.49 6.02 -12.80
CA LEU A 16 14.71 6.39 -11.40
C LEU A 16 15.45 5.27 -10.65
N CYS A 17 14.94 4.04 -10.71
CA CYS A 17 15.45 2.94 -9.87
C CYS A 17 16.79 2.35 -10.33
N GLN A 18 17.26 2.68 -11.54
CA GLN A 18 18.56 2.23 -12.06
C GLN A 18 19.72 3.19 -11.75
N GLN A 19 19.45 4.33 -11.10
CA GLN A 19 20.49 5.28 -10.69
C GLN A 19 21.23 4.78 -9.43
N SER A 20 22.37 5.41 -9.13
CA SER A 20 22.98 5.29 -7.79
C SER A 20 22.06 5.91 -6.72
N GLY A 21 22.28 5.57 -5.45
CA GLY A 21 21.55 6.19 -4.33
C GLY A 21 21.58 7.72 -4.37
N ASP A 22 22.75 8.32 -4.60
CA ASP A 22 22.89 9.76 -4.78
C ASP A 22 22.08 10.32 -5.95
N GLY A 23 22.01 9.59 -7.06
CA GLY A 23 21.21 9.96 -8.23
C GLY A 23 19.71 9.93 -7.94
N ILE A 24 19.25 8.89 -7.22
CA ILE A 24 17.87 8.80 -6.73
C ILE A 24 17.55 10.00 -5.86
N LEU A 25 18.37 10.30 -4.86
CA LEU A 25 18.16 11.43 -3.95
C LEU A 25 18.18 12.77 -4.68
N LYS A 26 19.09 12.95 -5.64
CA LYS A 26 19.12 14.14 -6.50
C LYS A 26 17.79 14.29 -7.25
N SER A 27 17.27 13.22 -7.85
CA SER A 27 16.00 13.23 -8.57
C SER A 27 14.83 13.63 -7.66
N TYR A 28 14.78 13.10 -6.43
CA TYR A 28 13.76 13.50 -5.45
C TYR A 28 13.90 14.96 -4.99
N ARG A 29 15.12 15.49 -4.84
CA ARG A 29 15.35 16.92 -4.53
C ARG A 29 14.91 17.84 -5.68
N GLU A 30 15.08 17.41 -6.93
CA GLU A 30 14.55 18.14 -8.09
C GLU A 30 13.01 18.20 -8.06
N LEU A 31 12.34 17.11 -7.65
CA LEU A 31 10.89 17.10 -7.44
C LEU A 31 10.45 18.03 -6.31
N ALA A 32 11.21 18.10 -5.21
CA ALA A 32 10.95 19.04 -4.11
C ALA A 32 11.00 20.51 -4.57
N GLY A 33 11.75 20.83 -5.63
CA GLY A 33 11.78 22.18 -6.21
C GLY A 33 10.51 22.60 -6.95
N VAL A 34 9.59 21.67 -7.22
CA VAL A 34 8.35 21.92 -7.99
C VAL A 34 7.08 21.47 -7.27
N CYS A 35 7.19 20.93 -6.05
CA CYS A 35 6.04 20.59 -5.22
C CYS A 35 6.34 20.73 -3.72
N ASP A 36 5.40 21.32 -2.99
CA ASP A 36 5.56 21.62 -1.54
C ASP A 36 5.57 20.35 -0.69
N ARG A 37 4.91 19.29 -1.16
CA ARG A 37 4.86 18.00 -0.48
C ARG A 37 4.64 16.85 -1.45
N PHE A 38 5.24 15.70 -1.19
CA PHE A 38 5.03 14.45 -1.92
C PHE A 38 5.31 13.23 -1.01
N ILE A 39 4.87 12.06 -1.48
CA ILE A 39 5.11 10.77 -0.83
C ILE A 39 6.05 9.94 -1.73
N GLY A 40 7.15 9.44 -1.18
CA GLY A 40 8.04 8.49 -1.85
C GLY A 40 7.39 7.10 -1.98
N PHE A 41 7.89 6.27 -2.90
CA PHE A 41 7.31 4.94 -3.10
C PHE A 41 8.39 3.88 -3.34
N GLU A 42 8.33 2.81 -2.55
CA GLU A 42 9.09 1.58 -2.73
C GLU A 42 8.14 0.44 -3.09
N LEU A 43 8.50 -0.32 -4.13
CA LEU A 43 7.65 -1.36 -4.69
C LEU A 43 8.47 -2.60 -5.01
N THR A 44 8.02 -3.77 -4.58
CA THR A 44 8.61 -5.06 -4.97
C THR A 44 8.47 -5.32 -6.48
N THR A 45 9.46 -6.01 -7.04
CA THR A 45 9.44 -6.46 -8.44
C THR A 45 8.36 -7.51 -8.72
N GLU A 46 7.80 -8.14 -7.68
CA GLU A 46 6.64 -9.03 -7.80
C GLU A 46 5.38 -8.32 -8.32
N LEU A 47 5.27 -7.01 -8.09
CA LEU A 47 4.14 -6.20 -8.54
C LEU A 47 4.42 -5.42 -9.83
N ALA A 48 5.65 -4.95 -10.01
CA ALA A 48 6.06 -4.25 -11.22
C ALA A 48 7.56 -4.43 -11.50
N PRO A 49 7.97 -4.72 -12.75
CA PRO A 49 9.38 -4.98 -13.08
C PRO A 49 10.32 -3.79 -12.87
N PHE A 50 9.78 -2.57 -12.70
CA PHE A 50 10.52 -1.35 -12.41
C PHE A 50 10.49 -0.96 -10.92
N GLY A 51 10.02 -1.87 -10.05
CA GLY A 51 10.03 -1.67 -8.60
C GLY A 51 11.43 -1.77 -8.01
N ALA A 52 11.68 -1.04 -6.93
CA ALA A 52 12.85 -1.16 -6.10
C ALA A 52 12.51 -0.92 -4.62
N ILE A 53 13.16 -1.68 -3.75
CA ILE A 53 13.24 -1.39 -2.31
C ILE A 53 14.59 -0.70 -2.10
N TYR A 54 14.57 0.53 -1.58
CA TYR A 54 15.78 1.30 -1.37
C TYR A 54 16.51 0.80 -0.13
N ASP A 55 17.82 0.94 -0.10
CA ASP A 55 18.59 0.73 1.13
C ASP A 55 18.30 1.83 2.16
N LEU A 56 18.79 1.64 3.38
CA LEU A 56 18.54 2.57 4.48
C LEU A 56 19.26 3.91 4.30
N ASP A 57 20.36 3.97 3.54
CA ASP A 57 21.07 5.23 3.26
C ASP A 57 20.22 6.13 2.35
N VAL A 58 19.66 5.56 1.28
CA VAL A 58 18.71 6.26 0.41
C VAL A 58 17.44 6.61 1.18
N TYR A 59 16.90 5.70 2.00
CA TYR A 59 15.71 6.01 2.79
C TYR A 59 15.95 7.17 3.78
N THR A 60 17.10 7.19 4.45
CA THR A 60 17.55 8.31 5.30
C THR A 60 17.57 9.61 4.49
N GLY A 61 18.20 9.59 3.31
CA GLY A 61 18.24 10.76 2.44
C GLY A 61 16.86 11.21 1.95
N LEU A 62 15.88 10.31 1.77
CA LEU A 62 14.50 10.69 1.47
C LEU A 62 13.85 11.39 2.65
N MET A 63 14.09 10.92 3.87
CA MET A 63 13.63 11.56 5.10
C MET A 63 14.31 12.90 5.35
N GLU A 64 15.48 13.20 4.79
CA GLU A 64 16.07 14.55 4.90
C GLU A 64 15.41 15.58 3.98
N ILE A 65 14.67 15.14 2.96
CA ILE A 65 13.99 16.04 2.02
C ILE A 65 12.71 16.55 2.68
N GLU A 66 12.65 17.82 3.05
CA GLU A 66 11.51 18.42 3.77
C GLU A 66 10.16 18.16 3.08
N ALA A 67 10.10 18.37 1.75
CA ALA A 67 8.91 18.13 0.94
C ALA A 67 8.52 16.63 0.84
N CYS A 68 9.42 15.69 1.13
CA CYS A 68 9.07 14.28 1.25
C CYS A 68 8.44 14.06 2.63
N ILE A 69 7.12 13.97 2.68
CA ILE A 69 6.36 13.90 3.95
C ILE A 69 6.11 12.47 4.42
N GLY A 70 6.47 11.49 3.60
CA GLY A 70 6.29 10.09 3.90
C GLY A 70 6.73 9.20 2.76
N ALA A 71 6.76 7.90 3.00
CA ALA A 71 7.04 6.90 1.98
C ALA A 71 6.15 5.69 2.15
N LYS A 72 5.61 5.19 1.02
CA LYS A 72 4.97 3.88 0.99
C LYS A 72 6.00 2.79 0.80
N HIS A 73 6.01 1.82 1.71
CA HIS A 73 6.92 0.68 1.68
C HIS A 73 6.18 -0.61 1.29
N SER A 74 6.52 -1.20 0.14
CA SER A 74 5.83 -2.40 -0.38
C SER A 74 6.83 -3.52 -0.71
N SER A 75 7.71 -3.84 0.25
CA SER A 75 8.60 -5.00 0.15
C SER A 75 7.89 -6.33 0.35
N PHE A 76 6.67 -6.31 0.92
CA PHE A 76 5.94 -7.49 1.38
C PHE A 76 6.59 -8.24 2.56
N HIS A 77 7.58 -7.63 3.20
CA HIS A 77 8.23 -8.15 4.39
C HIS A 77 8.14 -7.16 5.54
N ARG A 78 7.89 -7.67 6.75
CA ARG A 78 7.78 -6.82 7.95
C ARG A 78 9.13 -6.22 8.37
N GLU A 79 10.19 -7.02 8.32
CA GLU A 79 11.50 -6.63 8.84
C GLU A 79 12.05 -5.36 8.17
N PRO A 80 12.09 -5.25 6.82
CA PRO A 80 12.49 -3.99 6.19
C PRO A 80 11.61 -2.82 6.63
N GLU A 81 10.29 -2.99 6.75
CA GLU A 81 9.39 -1.93 7.20
C GLU A 81 9.66 -1.49 8.65
N TRP A 82 9.96 -2.43 9.55
CA TRP A 82 10.38 -2.13 10.92
C TRP A 82 11.68 -1.34 10.97
N GLU A 83 12.65 -1.61 10.08
CA GLU A 83 13.86 -0.80 10.00
C GLU A 83 13.54 0.66 9.65
N ARG A 84 12.59 0.89 8.73
CA ARG A 84 12.14 2.24 8.34
C ARG A 84 11.42 2.94 9.50
N LEU A 85 10.55 2.21 10.22
CA LEU A 85 9.87 2.74 11.39
C LEU A 85 10.86 3.15 12.49
N ARG A 86 11.84 2.30 12.80
CA ARG A 86 12.88 2.63 13.78
C ARG A 86 13.67 3.87 13.37
N LEU A 87 14.10 3.94 12.12
CA LEU A 87 14.85 5.09 11.61
C LEU A 87 14.01 6.38 11.64
N ARG A 88 12.73 6.29 11.28
CA ARG A 88 11.74 7.37 11.38
C ARG A 88 11.65 7.88 12.81
N ASP A 89 11.43 6.97 13.77
CA ASP A 89 11.28 7.32 15.19
C ASP A 89 12.54 7.98 15.76
N GLU A 90 13.73 7.57 15.30
CA GLU A 90 15.01 8.11 15.75
C GLU A 90 15.35 9.49 15.15
N THR A 91 14.96 9.75 13.89
CA THR A 91 15.54 10.87 13.12
C THR A 91 14.51 11.87 12.56
N ARG A 92 13.30 11.44 12.21
CA ARG A 92 12.23 12.33 11.71
C ARG A 92 10.83 11.80 12.10
N PRO A 93 10.42 11.96 13.38
CA PRO A 93 9.18 11.38 13.91
C PRO A 93 7.88 11.79 13.18
N ASP A 94 7.89 12.94 12.51
CA ASP A 94 6.76 13.46 11.72
C ASP A 94 6.65 12.84 10.32
N PHE A 95 7.68 12.12 9.85
CA PHE A 95 7.64 11.42 8.57
C PHE A 95 6.69 10.22 8.64
N VAL A 96 5.80 10.08 7.64
CA VAL A 96 4.79 9.02 7.64
C VAL A 96 5.29 7.80 6.87
N VAL A 97 5.40 6.66 7.56
CA VAL A 97 5.64 5.36 6.92
C VAL A 97 4.29 4.75 6.57
N TYR A 98 4.00 4.61 5.28
CA TYR A 98 2.77 3.95 4.83
C TYR A 98 3.08 2.49 4.50
N THR A 99 2.46 1.56 5.22
CA THR A 99 2.52 0.16 4.82
C THR A 99 1.85 0.00 3.45
N GLY A 100 2.61 -0.58 2.53
CA GLY A 100 2.12 -1.14 1.28
C GLY A 100 2.10 -2.66 1.33
N ASN A 101 2.19 -3.26 2.53
CA ASN A 101 2.25 -4.68 2.72
C ASN A 101 0.85 -5.29 2.88
N ASP A 102 0.23 -5.70 1.78
CA ASP A 102 -1.08 -6.34 1.79
C ASP A 102 -1.06 -7.75 2.47
N PHE A 103 0.11 -8.28 2.83
CA PHE A 103 0.30 -9.49 3.65
C PHE A 103 0.57 -9.22 5.14
N ALA A 104 0.62 -7.95 5.55
CA ALA A 104 0.85 -7.52 6.92
C ALA A 104 0.10 -6.22 7.21
N ILE A 105 -1.24 -6.25 7.12
CA ILE A 105 -2.04 -5.03 7.32
C ILE A 105 -2.09 -4.57 8.78
N ASP A 106 -1.60 -5.40 9.69
CA ASP A 106 -1.36 -5.15 11.10
C ASP A 106 -0.15 -4.25 11.37
N MET A 107 0.64 -3.87 10.35
CA MET A 107 1.73 -2.89 10.50
C MET A 107 1.27 -1.55 11.10
N VAL A 108 -0.02 -1.25 11.02
CA VAL A 108 -0.64 -0.11 11.74
C VAL A 108 -0.49 -0.18 13.26
N MET A 109 -0.41 -1.37 13.83
CA MET A 109 -0.17 -1.59 15.26
C MET A 109 1.28 -1.25 15.65
N TYR A 110 2.19 -1.22 14.68
CA TYR A 110 3.62 -0.97 14.86
C TYR A 110 4.03 0.48 14.54
N GLY A 111 3.07 1.34 14.17
CA GLY A 111 3.30 2.77 13.93
C GLY A 111 3.34 3.19 12.47
N SER A 112 3.03 2.29 11.53
CA SER A 112 2.76 2.66 10.13
C SER A 112 1.36 3.25 9.98
N ASP A 113 1.19 4.22 9.08
CA ASP A 113 -0.10 4.42 8.40
C ASP A 113 -0.21 3.41 7.25
N TYR A 114 -1.24 3.49 6.41
CA TYR A 114 -1.38 2.56 5.29
C TYR A 114 -1.78 3.23 3.97
N LEU A 115 -1.21 2.70 2.88
CA LEU A 115 -1.60 3.01 1.50
C LEU A 115 -1.64 1.68 0.75
N LEU A 116 -2.68 0.89 1.02
CA LEU A 116 -2.82 -0.50 0.61
C LEU A 116 -3.61 -0.65 -0.69
N GLY A 117 -3.32 -1.68 -1.47
CA GLY A 117 -4.21 -2.08 -2.57
C GLY A 117 -5.47 -2.75 -2.03
N LEU A 118 -5.33 -3.52 -0.95
CA LEU A 118 -6.39 -4.27 -0.29
C LEU A 118 -7.52 -3.38 0.24
N SER A 119 -7.24 -2.15 0.67
CA SER A 119 -8.27 -1.22 1.12
C SER A 119 -9.27 -0.84 0.02
N THR A 120 -8.93 -1.07 -1.26
CA THR A 120 -9.86 -0.91 -2.39
C THR A 120 -11.07 -1.85 -2.31
N PHE A 121 -10.92 -3.02 -1.68
CA PHE A 121 -11.97 -4.04 -1.64
C PHE A 121 -13.10 -3.66 -0.68
N ALA A 122 -12.75 -3.06 0.46
CA ALA A 122 -13.69 -2.74 1.53
C ALA A 122 -13.22 -1.51 2.33
N PRO A 123 -13.18 -0.30 1.72
CA PRO A 123 -12.70 0.90 2.38
C PRO A 123 -13.51 1.26 3.64
N ASP A 124 -14.80 0.93 3.64
CA ASP A 124 -15.71 1.06 4.78
C ASP A 124 -15.31 0.14 5.96
N LEU A 125 -14.85 -1.08 5.68
CA LEU A 125 -14.39 -2.00 6.71
C LEU A 125 -13.00 -1.65 7.23
N PHE A 126 -12.12 -1.12 6.39
CA PHE A 126 -10.85 -0.54 6.87
C PHE A 126 -11.10 0.66 7.79
N ALA A 127 -12.01 1.57 7.43
CA ALA A 127 -12.38 2.68 8.31
C ALA A 127 -12.98 2.19 9.65
N LYS A 128 -13.82 1.15 9.62
CA LYS A 128 -14.34 0.52 10.84
C LYS A 128 -13.22 -0.10 11.68
N ARG A 129 -12.29 -0.82 11.05
CA ARG A 129 -11.12 -1.40 11.72
C ARG A 129 -10.31 -0.32 12.43
N ASP A 130 -10.03 0.79 11.76
CA ASP A 130 -9.22 1.87 12.33
C ASP A 130 -9.93 2.55 13.51
N ALA A 131 -11.26 2.73 13.44
CA ALA A 131 -12.05 3.23 14.54
C ALA A 131 -12.01 2.30 15.77
N LEU A 132 -12.05 0.98 15.57
CA LEU A 132 -11.92 -0.01 16.63
C LEU A 132 -10.52 0.05 17.27
N TRP A 133 -9.46 0.15 16.45
CA TRP A 133 -8.08 0.32 16.95
C TRP A 133 -7.94 1.56 17.81
N ALA A 134 -8.41 2.71 17.30
CA ALA A 134 -8.36 3.98 18.02
C ALA A 134 -9.15 3.97 19.34
N ALA A 135 -10.22 3.17 19.42
CA ALA A 135 -11.02 3.00 20.63
C ALA A 135 -10.45 1.96 21.62
N GLY A 136 -9.40 1.21 21.25
CA GLY A 136 -8.89 0.08 22.02
C GLY A 136 -9.88 -1.10 22.10
N ASP A 137 -10.79 -1.21 21.13
CA ASP A 137 -11.80 -2.26 21.09
C ASP A 137 -11.18 -3.58 20.58
N PRO A 138 -11.26 -4.69 21.34
CA PRO A 138 -10.69 -5.97 20.93
C PRO A 138 -11.29 -6.55 19.65
N ALA A 139 -12.49 -6.11 19.23
CA ALA A 139 -13.08 -6.50 17.95
C ALA A 139 -12.22 -6.06 16.74
N PHE A 140 -11.26 -5.14 16.94
CA PHE A 140 -10.22 -4.83 15.96
C PHE A 140 -9.53 -6.10 15.45
N HIS A 141 -9.13 -7.02 16.34
CA HIS A 141 -8.33 -8.18 15.96
C HIS A 141 -9.09 -9.12 15.02
N GLU A 142 -10.34 -9.43 15.35
CA GLU A 142 -11.20 -10.28 14.53
C GLU A 142 -11.44 -9.69 13.13
N LEU A 143 -11.71 -8.38 13.06
CA LEU A 143 -11.90 -7.70 11.78
C LEU A 143 -10.59 -7.61 10.98
N ASN A 144 -9.48 -7.31 11.64
CA ASN A 144 -8.16 -7.25 11.02
C ASN A 144 -7.76 -8.61 10.43
N ASP A 145 -8.00 -9.71 11.14
CA ASP A 145 -7.68 -11.06 10.66
C ASP A 145 -8.56 -11.47 9.47
N ALA A 146 -9.84 -11.13 9.49
CA ALA A 146 -10.73 -11.36 8.35
C ALA A 146 -10.32 -10.53 7.11
N LEU A 147 -9.92 -9.27 7.30
CA LEU A 147 -9.37 -8.44 6.22
C LEU A 147 -8.02 -8.99 5.75
N GLN A 148 -7.17 -9.46 6.65
CA GLN A 148 -5.89 -10.09 6.30
C GLN A 148 -6.11 -11.36 5.47
N TYR A 149 -7.14 -12.15 5.76
CA TYR A 149 -7.50 -13.31 4.94
C TYR A 149 -7.85 -12.91 3.50
N LEU A 150 -8.64 -11.83 3.32
CA LEU A 150 -8.92 -11.27 1.99
C LEU A 150 -7.62 -10.86 1.27
N GLY A 151 -6.70 -10.22 1.99
CA GLY A 151 -5.37 -9.84 1.50
C GLY A 151 -4.56 -11.04 1.01
N MET A 152 -4.39 -12.04 1.86
CA MET A 152 -3.65 -13.27 1.56
C MET A 152 -4.21 -13.95 0.31
N PHE A 153 -5.53 -14.03 0.18
CA PHE A 153 -6.17 -14.65 -0.98
C PHE A 153 -6.01 -13.80 -2.26
N ALA A 154 -6.27 -12.49 -2.20
CA ALA A 154 -6.29 -11.64 -3.39
C ALA A 154 -4.90 -11.35 -3.96
N PHE A 155 -3.89 -11.21 -3.09
CA PHE A 155 -2.51 -10.87 -3.47
C PHE A 155 -1.62 -12.08 -3.76
N ARG A 156 -2.17 -13.31 -3.66
CA ARG A 156 -1.45 -14.54 -4.05
C ARG A 156 -0.87 -14.45 -5.47
N SER A 157 0.25 -15.14 -5.69
CA SER A 157 0.92 -15.12 -6.99
C SER A 157 -0.02 -15.55 -8.15
N PRO A 158 0.02 -14.85 -9.31
CA PRO A 158 0.78 -13.63 -9.58
C PRO A 158 0.15 -12.41 -8.89
N GLY A 159 0.95 -11.65 -8.13
CA GLY A 159 0.51 -10.51 -7.32
C GLY A 159 -0.36 -9.48 -8.08
N PRO A 160 0.00 -9.03 -9.30
CA PRO A 160 -0.77 -8.03 -10.04
C PRO A 160 -2.22 -8.43 -10.35
N GLY A 161 -2.57 -9.72 -10.24
CA GLY A 161 -3.94 -10.22 -10.41
C GLY A 161 -4.91 -9.75 -9.33
N TYR A 162 -4.45 -9.18 -8.20
CA TYR A 162 -5.33 -8.67 -7.14
C TYR A 162 -6.37 -7.66 -7.66
N LYS A 163 -6.03 -6.90 -8.72
CA LYS A 163 -6.91 -5.89 -9.32
C LYS A 163 -8.22 -6.51 -9.86
N HIS A 164 -8.15 -7.73 -10.39
CA HIS A 164 -9.34 -8.43 -10.86
C HIS A 164 -10.17 -8.97 -9.69
N ASN A 165 -9.53 -9.52 -8.65
CA ASN A 165 -10.25 -9.90 -7.42
C ASN A 165 -10.93 -8.70 -6.76
N ALA A 166 -10.29 -7.51 -6.79
CA ALA A 166 -10.91 -6.28 -6.29
C ALA A 166 -12.19 -5.96 -7.06
N ALA A 167 -12.14 -6.02 -8.39
CA ALA A 167 -13.30 -5.80 -9.25
C ALA A 167 -14.41 -6.86 -9.04
N GLN A 168 -14.04 -8.14 -8.87
CA GLN A 168 -14.97 -9.22 -8.53
C GLN A 168 -15.65 -8.98 -7.18
N PHE A 169 -14.89 -8.61 -6.15
CA PHE A 169 -15.41 -8.35 -4.81
C PHE A 169 -16.33 -7.13 -4.79
N LEU A 170 -15.94 -6.03 -5.43
CA LEU A 170 -16.78 -4.82 -5.55
C LEU A 170 -18.09 -5.10 -6.30
N LYS A 171 -18.07 -5.98 -7.31
CA LYS A 171 -19.28 -6.42 -8.01
C LYS A 171 -20.16 -7.29 -7.11
N LEU A 172 -19.58 -8.23 -6.34
CA LEU A 172 -20.33 -9.03 -5.36
C LEU A 172 -21.04 -8.14 -4.35
N ARG A 173 -20.40 -7.06 -3.90
CA ARG A 173 -20.98 -6.05 -3.01
C ARG A 173 -22.00 -5.13 -3.67
N GLY A 174 -22.22 -5.26 -4.98
CA GLY A 174 -23.12 -4.39 -5.75
C GLY A 174 -22.61 -2.96 -5.96
N TRP A 175 -21.35 -2.66 -5.65
CA TRP A 175 -20.77 -1.32 -5.80
C TRP A 175 -20.39 -1.02 -7.25
N THR A 176 -20.11 -2.06 -8.03
CA THR A 176 -19.88 -1.96 -9.48
C THR A 176 -20.79 -2.91 -10.23
N LYS A 177 -21.15 -2.53 -11.47
CA LYS A 177 -22.00 -3.37 -12.34
C LYS A 177 -21.24 -4.54 -12.96
N THR A 178 -19.92 -4.44 -13.05
CA THR A 178 -19.06 -5.45 -13.68
C THR A 178 -17.73 -5.56 -12.93
N ASP A 179 -17.07 -6.69 -13.12
CA ASP A 179 -15.76 -7.06 -12.60
C ASP A 179 -14.65 -6.87 -13.65
N ARG A 180 -14.94 -6.18 -14.76
CA ARG A 180 -13.96 -5.96 -15.82
C ARG A 180 -12.86 -5.02 -15.34
N ALA A 181 -11.63 -5.53 -15.27
CA ALA A 181 -10.42 -4.74 -15.13
C ALA A 181 -9.93 -4.21 -16.50
N HIS A 182 -8.87 -3.40 -16.50
CA HIS A 182 -8.22 -2.96 -17.75
C HIS A 182 -7.78 -4.18 -18.58
N PRO A 183 -7.94 -4.21 -19.92
CA PRO A 183 -7.68 -5.40 -20.74
C PRO A 183 -6.26 -5.99 -20.66
N GLN A 184 -5.28 -5.17 -20.28
CA GLN A 184 -3.89 -5.61 -20.08
C GLN A 184 -3.60 -6.11 -18.66
N SER A 185 -4.56 -6.05 -17.75
CA SER A 185 -4.39 -6.56 -16.39
C SER A 185 -4.54 -8.07 -16.38
N LEU A 186 -3.81 -8.73 -15.46
CA LEU A 186 -4.00 -10.15 -15.22
C LEU A 186 -5.43 -10.42 -14.75
N SER A 187 -6.06 -11.39 -15.40
CA SER A 187 -7.36 -11.89 -14.99
C SER A 187 -7.20 -13.05 -14.02
N ARG A 188 -8.23 -13.25 -13.20
CA ARG A 188 -8.34 -14.32 -12.20
C ARG A 188 -9.49 -15.25 -12.58
N PRO A 189 -9.40 -16.55 -12.24
CA PRO A 189 -10.41 -17.51 -12.65
C PRO A 189 -11.76 -17.21 -12.00
N GLY A 190 -12.85 -17.66 -12.64
CA GLY A 190 -14.20 -17.49 -12.09
C GLY A 190 -14.41 -18.20 -10.75
N SER A 191 -13.63 -19.25 -10.46
CA SER A 191 -13.63 -19.97 -9.18
C SER A 191 -13.28 -19.08 -7.99
N ASP A 192 -12.57 -17.96 -8.19
CA ASP A 192 -12.28 -17.01 -7.12
C ASP A 192 -13.54 -16.37 -6.54
N VAL A 193 -14.60 -16.24 -7.34
CA VAL A 193 -15.83 -15.55 -6.93
C VAL A 193 -16.49 -16.25 -5.75
N GLU A 194 -16.48 -17.58 -5.70
CA GLU A 194 -17.06 -18.35 -4.59
C GLU A 194 -16.29 -18.12 -3.29
N VAL A 195 -14.96 -18.09 -3.35
CA VAL A 195 -14.09 -17.81 -2.19
C VAL A 195 -14.28 -16.35 -1.74
N LEU A 196 -14.30 -15.41 -2.67
CA LEU A 196 -14.55 -13.99 -2.38
C LEU A 196 -15.93 -13.76 -1.77
N HIS A 197 -16.94 -14.53 -2.18
CA HIS A 197 -18.27 -14.48 -1.59
C HIS A 197 -18.25 -14.97 -0.13
N GLU A 198 -17.60 -16.10 0.17
CA GLU A 198 -17.46 -16.57 1.56
C GLU A 198 -16.76 -15.53 2.44
N ILE A 199 -15.63 -14.98 1.96
CA ILE A 199 -14.89 -13.93 2.66
C ILE A 199 -15.78 -12.70 2.87
N GLY A 200 -16.59 -12.32 1.88
CA GLY A 200 -17.53 -11.20 1.97
C GLY A 200 -18.61 -11.42 3.03
N VAL A 201 -19.18 -12.62 3.11
CA VAL A 201 -20.15 -12.99 4.16
C VAL A 201 -19.49 -12.95 5.55
N ARG A 202 -18.28 -13.50 5.69
CA ARG A 202 -17.51 -13.47 6.95
C ARG A 202 -17.23 -12.04 7.42
N LEU A 203 -16.91 -11.15 6.48
CA LEU A 203 -16.68 -9.73 6.74
C LEU A 203 -17.97 -8.93 7.03
N GLY A 204 -19.16 -9.54 6.86
CA GLY A 204 -20.44 -8.82 6.90
C GLY A 204 -20.59 -7.79 5.79
N ALA A 205 -19.90 -8.01 4.66
CA ALA A 205 -19.87 -7.12 3.51
C ALA A 205 -20.90 -7.48 2.43
N LEU A 206 -21.51 -8.66 2.55
CA LEU A 206 -22.50 -9.28 1.65
C LEU A 206 -23.74 -9.74 2.45
#